data_AF-A0A813G5F3-F1
#
_entry.id   AF-A0A813G5F3-F1
#
_cell.length_a   1.000
_cell.length_b   1.000
_cell.length_c   1.000
_cell.angle_alpha   90.00
_cell.angle_beta   90.00
_cell.angle_gamma   90.00
#
_symmetry.space_group_name_H-M   'P 1'
#
loop_
_entity.id
_entity.type
_entity.pdbx_description
1 polymer ?
#
loop_
_entity_poly.entity_id
_entity_poly.type
_entity_poly.pdbx_seq_one_letter_code
_entity_poly.pdbx_strand_id
1 'polypeptide(L)'
;MFFFKRSYQHIFFFVLARTPVWQQTCVQAVYEYGYLIHEFDPWFNFRATQYLAEHGWSKFAHWYDYMSWYPIGRPIGTTTYPGMQFAGVWIWEAMKHVPKALAAPAFRHLSRCEPHCFPL
;
A
#
# COMPACT_ATOMS: atom_id res chain seq x y z
N MET A 1 11.42 -40.75 -25.32
CA MET A 1 10.54 -39.56 -25.41
C MET A 1 10.51 -38.75 -24.10
N PHE A 2 11.67 -38.37 -23.54
CA PHE A 2 11.76 -37.62 -22.27
C PHE A 2 12.72 -36.42 -22.31
N PHE A 3 13.51 -36.27 -23.39
CA PHE A 3 14.51 -35.21 -23.52
C PHE A 3 13.94 -33.88 -24.06
N PHE A 4 12.77 -33.90 -24.70
CA PHE A 4 12.18 -32.72 -25.35
C PHE A 4 11.42 -31.77 -24.39
N LYS A 5 11.01 -32.25 -23.20
CA LYS A 5 10.25 -31.43 -22.24
C LYS A 5 11.10 -30.45 -21.42
N ARG A 6 12.40 -30.71 -21.21
CA ARG A 6 13.26 -29.88 -20.34
C ARG A 6 13.75 -28.60 -21.01
N SER A 7 13.92 -28.61 -22.35
CA SER A 7 14.41 -27.44 -23.10
C SER A 7 13.34 -26.34 -23.24
N TYR A 8 12.07 -26.72 -23.47
CA TYR A 8 10.95 -25.77 -23.53
C TYR A 8 10.69 -25.06 -22.20
N GLN A 9 10.96 -25.71 -21.07
CA GLN A 9 10.75 -25.12 -19.76
C GLN A 9 11.69 -23.92 -19.51
N HIS A 10 12.96 -24.00 -19.93
CA HIS A 10 13.88 -22.87 -19.81
C HIS A 10 13.52 -21.70 -20.75
N ILE A 11 13.09 -22.00 -21.98
CA ILE A 11 12.65 -20.97 -22.94
C ILE A 11 11.40 -20.25 -22.42
N PHE A 12 10.46 -20.99 -21.81
CA PHE A 12 9.24 -20.42 -21.21
C PHE A 12 9.55 -19.50 -20.02
N PHE A 13 10.51 -19.86 -19.16
CA PHE A 13 10.96 -19.01 -18.05
C PHE A 13 11.65 -17.72 -18.53
N PHE A 14 12.49 -17.78 -19.58
CA PHE A 14 13.18 -16.59 -20.11
C PHE A 14 12.24 -15.63 -20.86
N VAL A 15 11.18 -16.14 -21.52
CA VAL A 15 10.19 -15.30 -22.22
C VAL A 15 9.24 -14.61 -21.23
N LEU A 16 8.80 -15.30 -20.17
CA LEU A 16 7.95 -14.70 -19.12
C LEU A 16 8.70 -13.70 -18.23
N ALA A 17 10.00 -13.89 -18.02
CA ALA A 17 10.82 -13.01 -17.18
C ALA A 17 11.13 -11.64 -17.82
N ARG A 18 10.88 -11.46 -19.13
CA ARG A 18 11.35 -10.28 -19.88
C ARG A 18 10.25 -9.29 -20.26
N THR A 19 9.00 -9.59 -19.94
CA THR A 19 7.88 -8.65 -20.08
C THR A 19 7.36 -8.29 -18.70
N PRO A 20 7.69 -7.08 -18.23
CA PRO A 20 6.62 -6.30 -17.63
C PRO A 20 6.75 -4.83 -18.05
N VAL A 21 6.59 -4.54 -19.35
CA VAL A 21 6.35 -3.15 -19.83
C VAL A 21 5.16 -2.53 -19.10
N TRP A 22 4.19 -3.36 -18.70
CA TRP A 22 3.00 -2.98 -17.96
C TRP A 22 3.28 -2.54 -16.51
N GLN A 23 4.29 -3.10 -15.82
CA GLN A 23 4.64 -2.63 -14.47
C GLN A 23 5.35 -1.28 -14.49
N GLN A 24 6.01 -0.94 -15.60
CA GLN A 24 6.77 0.31 -15.72
C GLN A 24 5.85 1.51 -15.87
N THR A 25 4.65 1.37 -16.46
CA THR A 25 3.72 2.49 -16.64
C THR A 25 3.09 2.96 -15.33
N CYS A 26 2.74 2.03 -14.44
CA CYS A 26 2.12 2.35 -13.14
C CYS A 26 3.03 3.18 -12.22
N VAL A 27 4.35 3.09 -12.38
CA VAL A 27 5.32 3.82 -11.56
C VAL A 27 5.71 5.18 -12.15
N GLN A 28 5.29 5.52 -13.36
CA GLN A 28 5.69 6.78 -14.02
C GLN A 28 5.25 8.01 -13.25
N ALA A 29 4.01 8.02 -12.74
CA ALA A 29 3.48 9.12 -11.95
C ALA A 29 4.32 9.42 -10.70
N VAL A 30 4.89 8.38 -10.08
CA VAL A 30 5.75 8.52 -8.89
C VAL A 30 7.10 9.14 -9.24
N TYR A 31 7.66 8.84 -10.42
CA TYR A 31 8.93 9.45 -10.86
C TYR A 31 8.76 10.92 -11.23
N GLU A 32 7.62 11.31 -11.78
CA GLU A 32 7.37 12.67 -12.26
C GLU A 32 6.85 13.60 -11.16
N TYR A 33 5.89 13.13 -10.35
CA TYR A 33 5.23 13.95 -9.32
C TYR A 33 5.66 13.60 -7.89
N GLY A 34 6.42 12.53 -7.69
CA GLY A 34 6.91 12.09 -6.39
C GLY A 34 5.96 11.12 -5.65
N TYR A 35 6.30 10.81 -4.40
CA TYR A 35 5.51 9.93 -3.53
C TYR A 35 4.33 10.69 -2.92
N LEU A 36 3.25 10.85 -3.69
CA LEU A 36 2.00 11.46 -3.25
C LEU A 36 0.82 10.54 -3.58
N ILE A 37 -0.19 10.53 -2.72
CA ILE A 37 -1.45 9.88 -3.05
C ILE A 37 -2.18 10.74 -4.07
N HIS A 38 -2.39 10.17 -5.25
CA HIS A 38 -3.16 10.81 -6.30
C HIS A 38 -4.65 10.52 -6.11
N GLU A 39 -5.48 11.47 -6.58
CA GLU A 39 -6.94 11.40 -6.53
C GLU A 39 -7.55 11.58 -5.12
N PHE A 40 -8.86 11.85 -5.08
CA PHE A 40 -9.60 12.10 -3.85
C PHE A 40 -9.92 10.81 -3.07
N ASP A 41 -10.37 9.76 -3.76
CA ASP A 41 -10.87 8.53 -3.14
C ASP A 41 -9.84 7.80 -2.25
N PRO A 42 -8.55 7.67 -2.63
CA PRO A 42 -7.59 6.92 -1.83
C PRO A 42 -7.23 7.58 -0.49
N TRP A 43 -7.53 8.87 -0.30
CA TRP A 43 -7.30 9.57 0.98
C TRP A 43 -8.07 8.94 2.14
N PHE A 44 -9.30 8.48 1.89
CA PHE A 44 -10.09 7.78 2.90
C PHE A 44 -9.41 6.46 3.32
N ASN A 45 -8.93 5.68 2.35
CA ASN A 45 -8.25 4.41 2.62
C ASN A 45 -6.96 4.62 3.40
N PHE A 46 -6.20 5.67 3.07
CA PHE A 46 -5.00 6.04 3.81
C PHE A 46 -5.29 6.42 5.25
N ARG A 47 -6.25 7.32 5.51
CA ARG A 47 -6.65 7.71 6.88
C ARG A 47 -7.15 6.51 7.69
N ALA A 48 -7.94 5.63 7.07
CA ALA A 48 -8.42 4.42 7.73
C ALA A 48 -7.26 3.47 8.08
N THR A 49 -6.25 3.35 7.20
CA THR A 49 -5.05 2.55 7.45
C THR A 49 -4.21 3.15 8.58
N GLN A 50 -4.05 4.47 8.62
CA GLN A 50 -3.37 5.18 9.72
C GLN A 50 -4.08 4.95 11.05
N TYR A 51 -5.42 5.13 11.08
CA TYR A 51 -6.21 4.88 12.29
C TYR A 51 -6.06 3.43 12.77
N LEU A 52 -6.09 2.45 11.86
CA LEU A 52 -5.88 1.04 12.17
C LEU A 52 -4.49 0.77 12.74
N ALA A 53 -3.44 1.38 12.18
CA ALA A 53 -2.07 1.24 12.66
C ALA A 53 -1.88 1.82 14.08
N GLU A 54 -2.51 2.94 14.38
CA GLU A 54 -2.37 3.64 15.66
C GLU A 54 -3.25 3.03 16.77
N HIS A 55 -4.48 2.63 16.45
CA HIS A 55 -5.50 2.25 17.44
C HIS A 55 -5.72 0.74 17.53
N GLY A 56 -5.29 -0.02 16.53
CA GLY A 56 -5.49 -1.47 16.43
C GLY A 56 -6.90 -1.88 16.01
N TRP A 57 -7.07 -3.19 15.78
CA TRP A 57 -8.29 -3.75 15.21
C TRP A 57 -9.55 -3.54 16.06
N SER A 58 -9.47 -3.77 17.38
CA SER A 58 -10.65 -3.71 18.25
C SER A 58 -11.32 -2.33 18.23
N LYS A 59 -10.52 -1.26 18.17
CA LYS A 59 -11.01 0.12 18.06
C LYS A 59 -11.47 0.44 16.64
N PHE A 60 -10.77 -0.07 15.62
CA PHE A 60 -11.18 0.09 14.22
C PHE A 60 -12.56 -0.52 13.93
N ALA A 61 -12.84 -1.72 14.44
CA ALA A 61 -14.12 -2.41 14.24
C ALA A 61 -15.33 -1.65 14.83
N HIS A 62 -15.10 -0.88 15.90
CA HIS A 62 -16.13 -0.05 16.55
C HIS A 62 -15.97 1.45 16.22
N TRP A 63 -15.20 1.77 15.18
CA TRP A 63 -14.86 3.15 14.88
C TRP A 63 -16.05 3.92 14.29
N TYR A 64 -16.36 5.04 14.93
CA TYR A 64 -17.32 6.04 14.47
C TYR A 64 -16.59 7.34 14.16
N ASP A 65 -16.71 7.82 12.92
CA ASP A 65 -16.06 9.05 12.49
C ASP A 65 -17.02 10.23 12.55
N TYR A 66 -16.77 11.13 13.48
CA TYR A 66 -17.54 12.37 13.66
C TYR A 66 -17.11 13.49 12.72
N MET A 67 -15.98 13.35 12.02
CA MET A 67 -15.49 14.38 11.09
C MET A 67 -16.16 14.29 9.73
N SER A 68 -16.51 13.07 9.32
CA SER A 68 -17.29 12.86 8.09
C SER A 68 -18.77 13.10 8.33
N TRP A 69 -19.48 13.69 7.37
CA TRP A 69 -20.95 13.85 7.39
C TRP A 69 -21.50 14.59 8.62
N TYR A 70 -20.99 15.79 8.90
CA TYR A 70 -21.55 16.65 9.94
C TYR A 70 -23.05 16.94 9.69
N PRO A 71 -23.95 16.85 10.69
CA PRO A 71 -23.72 16.56 12.12
C PRO A 71 -23.85 15.08 12.53
N ILE A 72 -24.15 14.18 11.60
CA ILE A 72 -24.53 12.80 11.90
C ILE A 72 -23.30 11.93 12.19
N GLY A 73 -22.22 12.08 11.43
CA GLY A 73 -21.09 11.16 11.48
C GLY A 73 -21.25 9.95 10.54
N ARG A 74 -20.25 9.06 10.52
CA ARG A 74 -20.30 7.80 9.77
C ARG A 74 -19.74 6.64 10.60
N PRO A 75 -20.46 5.51 10.73
CA PRO A 75 -19.89 4.29 11.30
C PRO A 75 -18.98 3.62 10.27
N ILE A 76 -17.66 3.67 10.48
CA ILE A 76 -16.70 3.13 9.50
C ILE A 76 -16.54 1.62 9.66
N GLY A 77 -16.57 1.12 10.90
CA GLY A 77 -16.39 -0.30 11.20
C GLY A 77 -17.36 -1.23 10.47
N THR A 78 -18.58 -0.77 10.15
CA THR A 78 -19.60 -1.56 9.45
C THR A 78 -19.79 -1.20 7.98
N THR A 79 -19.29 -0.05 7.52
CA THR A 79 -19.54 0.47 6.15
C THR A 79 -18.33 0.38 5.22
N THR A 80 -17.22 -0.21 5.67
CA THR A 80 -15.97 -0.29 4.91
C THR A 80 -15.39 -1.70 4.98
N TYR A 81 -14.88 -2.19 3.86
CA TYR A 81 -14.15 -3.47 3.81
C TYR A 81 -12.70 -3.26 4.28
N PRO A 82 -12.28 -3.86 5.41
CA PRO A 82 -10.99 -3.55 6.05
C PRO A 82 -9.79 -4.26 5.41
N GLY A 83 -10.00 -5.09 4.38
CA GLY A 83 -8.96 -5.98 3.85
C GLY A 83 -7.73 -5.23 3.33
N MET A 84 -7.93 -4.10 2.65
CA MET A 84 -6.83 -3.29 2.12
C MET A 84 -6.02 -2.64 3.24
N GLN A 85 -6.70 -2.09 4.25
CA GLN A 85 -6.10 -1.42 5.39
C GLN A 85 -5.26 -2.40 6.19
N PHE A 86 -5.78 -3.61 6.42
CA PHE A 86 -5.04 -4.68 7.07
C PHE A 86 -3.79 -5.11 6.29
N ALA A 87 -3.93 -5.32 4.98
CA ALA A 87 -2.78 -5.68 4.15
C ALA A 87 -1.70 -4.60 4.21
N GLY A 88 -2.09 -3.32 4.15
CA GLY A 88 -1.19 -2.17 4.29
C GLY A 88 -0.45 -2.15 5.63
N VAL A 89 -1.17 -2.29 6.75
CA VAL A 89 -0.56 -2.33 8.10
C VAL A 89 0.35 -3.55 8.24
N TRP A 90 -0.06 -4.72 7.75
CA TRP A 90 0.74 -5.94 7.84
C TRP A 90 2.06 -5.82 7.06
N ILE A 91 2.02 -5.28 5.84
CA ILE A 91 3.23 -5.01 5.06
C ILE A 91 4.10 -3.98 5.78
N TRP A 92 3.50 -2.91 6.30
CA TRP A 92 4.23 -1.87 7.03
C TRP A 92 4.93 -2.41 8.27
N GLU A 93 4.25 -3.24 9.07
CA GLU A 93 4.83 -3.91 10.24
C GLU A 93 5.94 -4.89 9.83
N ALA A 94 5.71 -5.71 8.79
CA ALA A 94 6.72 -6.61 8.28
C ALA A 94 7.98 -5.87 7.81
N MET A 95 7.82 -4.71 7.17
CA MET A 95 8.93 -3.88 6.69
C MET A 95 9.81 -3.33 7.82
N LYS A 96 9.28 -3.11 9.03
CA LYS A 96 10.09 -2.64 10.17
C LYS A 96 11.14 -3.67 10.61
N HIS A 97 10.87 -4.96 10.37
CA HIS A 97 11.77 -6.05 10.73
C HIS A 97 12.86 -6.32 9.66
N VAL A 98 12.80 -5.67 8.50
CA VAL A 98 13.79 -5.84 7.44
C VAL A 98 15.09 -5.10 7.81
N PRO A 99 16.27 -5.75 7.73
CA PRO A 99 17.53 -5.08 8.04
C PRO A 99 17.78 -3.94 7.05
N LYS A 100 18.10 -2.74 7.59
CA LYS A 100 18.29 -1.49 6.83
C LYS A 100 19.34 -1.58 5.71
N ALA A 101 20.21 -2.59 5.73
CA ALA A 101 21.18 -2.87 4.66
C ALA A 101 20.53 -3.34 3.34
N LEU A 102 19.33 -3.92 3.40
CA LEU A 102 18.52 -4.34 2.25
C LEU A 102 17.45 -3.31 1.87
N ALA A 103 17.25 -2.27 2.69
CA ALA A 103 16.29 -1.21 2.41
C ALA A 103 16.80 -0.38 1.22
N ALA A 104 16.03 -0.37 0.13
CA ALA A 104 16.36 0.39 -1.07
C ALA A 104 16.64 1.88 -0.74
N PRO A 105 17.59 2.54 -1.43
CA PRO A 105 17.94 3.94 -1.16
C PRO A 105 16.75 4.90 -1.31
N ALA A 106 15.72 4.52 -2.07
CA ALA A 106 14.47 5.27 -2.23
C ALA A 106 13.69 5.45 -0.92
N PHE A 107 13.82 4.53 0.05
CA PHE A 107 13.09 4.62 1.33
C PHE A 107 13.69 5.65 2.31
N ARG A 108 14.92 6.14 2.05
CA ARG A 108 15.61 7.08 2.93
C ARG A 108 14.97 8.49 2.92
N HIS A 109 14.23 8.84 1.87
CA HIS A 109 13.59 10.15 1.75
C HIS A 109 12.13 10.18 2.26
N LEU A 110 11.49 9.01 2.39
CA LEU A 110 10.12 8.83 2.89
C LEU A 110 9.99 9.01 4.42
N SER A 111 11.10 8.94 5.16
CA SER A 111 11.11 9.23 6.61
C SER A 111 10.97 10.73 6.94
N ARG A 112 10.78 11.58 5.92
CA ARG A 112 10.58 13.04 6.07
C ARG A 112 9.14 13.47 5.73
N CYS A 113 8.22 12.52 5.57
CA CYS A 113 6.80 12.85 5.57
C CYS A 113 6.39 13.14 7.02
N GLU A 114 6.64 14.37 7.43
CA GLU A 114 6.18 14.99 8.66
C GLU A 114 4.65 14.76 8.79
N PRO A 115 4.11 14.30 9.93
CA PRO A 115 2.67 14.11 10.13
C PRO A 115 1.85 15.41 10.06
N HIS A 116 2.50 16.55 9.83
CA HIS A 116 1.89 17.89 9.81
C HIS A 116 1.34 18.32 8.45
N CYS A 117 1.48 17.51 7.39
CA CYS A 117 0.99 17.88 6.04
C CYS A 117 -0.52 17.68 5.81
N PHE A 118 -1.31 17.26 6.81
CA PHE A 118 -2.77 17.25 6.70
C PHE A 118 -3.40 18.05 7.84
N PRO A 119 -3.54 19.38 7.69
CA PRO A 119 -4.65 20.04 8.35
C PRO A 119 -5.94 19.44 7.76
N LEU A 120 -6.80 18.94 8.63
CA LEU A 120 -8.22 18.88 8.34
C LEU A 120 -8.73 20.29 7.96
#